data_AF-A0A8C1LAQ6-F1
#
_entry.id   AF-A0A8C1LAQ6-F1
#
_cell.length_a   1.000
_cell.length_b   1.000
_cell.length_c   1.000
_cell.angle_alpha   90.00
_cell.angle_beta   90.00
_cell.angle_gamma   90.00
#
_symmetry.space_group_name_H-M   'P 1'
#
loop_
_entity.id
_entity.type
_entity.pdbx_description
1 polymer ?
#
loop_
_entity_poly.entity_id
_entity_poly.type
_entity_poly.pdbx_seq_one_letter_code
_entity_poly.pdbx_strand_id
1 'polypeptide(L)'
;MHKKYLFILILSLNWTKADPAKENSNGSASAGTNCIFGNGCYDQAGIRAFIPEKDEEESRIIGGQEAWAHSWPWQVSLQYSDMPVCGGAILDLRWVITACHCFKRYKKASLWKAVAGMHNLENMNESCHQTVEVENIISHKGYKQKTNENDIALVKLQSPLLFNECVRPVAILNNDLPPQETCTVTGWGAIRENGPRASRLQEVNVTVFKPQTCNKYYRGKMLKFMMCAGAEAGRMDACQGDSGGPLSCFTDDRYKLAGVVSWGVGCGRAQRPGVYTTLYHYKQWIESSLRVGELVSDYSGADSTVQCGQAKTESCQLPSDLAQVVSSVDGTFKVENVSEACANSWPWHVSLQSHGTHYCSGVLIHPRWVLAPRHCFARAGDVVVLGAHDLNFMSGQTAAVESVQSLAFDGSFPPASDLSMIRLSVPAQIVDLHPNILHLARVKPLSEKACVTGWGDRFSMKSLLCTDAAASISCLGDSGAPLMCEKNGVYYLVGLTTWGGKKCEPRKPAVFTRVSAYYSWIQTFIRNA
;
A
#
# COMPACT_ATOMS: atom_id res chain seq x y z
N MET A 1 -20.82 38.86 -12.52
CA MET A 1 -21.45 37.83 -13.37
C MET A 1 -20.61 36.55 -13.27
N HIS A 2 -20.83 35.71 -12.26
CA HIS A 2 -20.09 34.46 -12.13
C HIS A 2 -20.70 33.41 -13.04
N LYS A 3 -20.03 33.10 -14.14
CA LYS A 3 -20.41 31.99 -15.01
C LYS A 3 -20.25 30.68 -14.21
N LYS A 4 -21.35 29.98 -13.92
CA LYS A 4 -21.38 28.72 -13.16
C LYS A 4 -20.93 27.58 -14.07
N TYR A 5 -19.76 27.02 -13.81
CA TYR A 5 -19.24 25.87 -14.54
C TYR A 5 -18.78 24.78 -13.57
N LEU A 6 -18.79 23.53 -14.04
CA LEU A 6 -18.36 22.36 -13.29
C LEU A 6 -17.16 21.72 -13.99
N PHE A 7 -16.36 21.00 -13.20
CA PHE A 7 -15.17 20.28 -13.66
C PHE A 7 -15.34 18.78 -13.41
N ILE A 8 -14.92 17.94 -14.35
CA ILE A 8 -14.88 16.48 -14.18
C ILE A 8 -13.43 15.95 -14.31
N LEU A 9 -13.05 15.01 -13.44
CA LEU A 9 -11.74 14.33 -13.48
C LEU A 9 -11.89 12.87 -13.91
N ILE A 10 -11.07 12.42 -14.87
CA ILE A 10 -11.24 11.12 -15.52
C ILE A 10 -9.90 10.36 -15.59
N LEU A 11 -9.91 9.06 -15.24
CA LEU A 11 -8.76 8.14 -15.30
C LEU A 11 -8.86 7.23 -16.53
N SER A 12 -8.24 7.62 -17.64
CA SER A 12 -8.38 6.88 -18.90
C SER A 12 -7.25 5.86 -19.14
N LEU A 13 -7.62 4.64 -19.54
CA LEU A 13 -6.75 3.70 -20.26
C LEU A 13 -6.98 3.88 -21.77
N ASN A 14 -6.31 4.86 -22.39
CA ASN A 14 -6.38 5.17 -23.83
C ASN A 14 -7.78 5.45 -24.43
N TRP A 15 -7.94 6.64 -25.02
CA TRP A 15 -9.14 7.05 -25.76
C TRP A 15 -9.24 6.41 -27.15
N THR A 16 -9.08 5.09 -27.26
CA THR A 16 -9.30 4.37 -28.51
C THR A 16 -9.92 3.00 -28.25
N LYS A 17 -11.07 2.81 -28.92
CA LYS A 17 -11.75 1.54 -29.24
C LYS A 17 -12.56 0.89 -28.10
N ALA A 18 -13.88 1.07 -28.18
CA ALA A 18 -14.84 0.17 -27.56
C ALA A 18 -14.93 -1.12 -28.39
N ASP A 19 -14.50 -2.24 -27.84
CA ASP A 19 -14.83 -3.58 -28.35
C ASP A 19 -15.58 -4.38 -27.26
N PRO A 20 -16.67 -5.10 -27.58
CA PRO A 20 -17.54 -5.74 -26.60
C PRO A 20 -17.21 -7.22 -26.34
N ALA A 21 -17.57 -7.67 -25.13
CA ALA A 21 -17.78 -9.08 -24.67
C ALA A 21 -16.55 -9.77 -24.02
N LYS A 22 -16.66 -10.67 -23.02
CA LYS A 22 -17.76 -11.53 -22.51
C LYS A 22 -17.61 -11.76 -21.00
N GLU A 23 -18.74 -11.84 -20.28
CA GLU A 23 -18.84 -12.52 -18.99
C GLU A 23 -18.72 -14.04 -19.17
N ASN A 24 -18.07 -14.72 -18.22
CA ASN A 24 -18.44 -16.09 -17.86
C ASN A 24 -18.16 -16.37 -16.39
N SER A 25 -19.16 -16.99 -15.77
CA SER A 25 -19.37 -17.25 -14.36
C SER A 25 -18.77 -18.58 -13.87
N ASN A 26 -18.65 -18.66 -12.54
CA ASN A 26 -18.71 -19.83 -11.64
C ASN A 26 -17.40 -20.33 -11.02
N GLY A 27 -17.40 -20.33 -9.68
CA GLY A 27 -16.40 -21.01 -8.84
C GLY A 27 -16.53 -20.62 -7.37
N SER A 28 -17.56 -21.12 -6.69
CA SER A 28 -17.69 -21.07 -5.22
C SER A 28 -16.75 -22.09 -4.59
N ALA A 29 -15.89 -21.65 -3.67
CA ALA A 29 -15.46 -22.46 -2.52
C ALA A 29 -14.94 -21.53 -1.40
N SER A 30 -15.69 -21.49 -0.29
CA SER A 30 -15.21 -20.98 0.98
C SER A 30 -14.29 -22.00 1.64
N ALA A 31 -13.13 -21.57 2.14
CA ALA A 31 -12.41 -22.25 3.23
C ALA A 31 -11.27 -21.36 3.78
N GLY A 32 -11.38 -20.99 5.07
CA GLY A 32 -10.24 -20.94 6.00
C GLY A 32 -9.20 -19.83 5.87
N THR A 33 -9.56 -18.63 6.35
CA THR A 33 -8.70 -17.46 6.59
C THR A 33 -7.63 -17.72 7.65
N ASN A 34 -6.38 -17.25 7.46
CA ASN A 34 -5.51 -16.76 8.55
C ASN A 34 -4.20 -16.07 8.06
N CYS A 35 -4.22 -14.73 8.06
CA CYS A 35 -3.08 -13.88 8.45
C CYS A 35 -3.61 -12.70 9.26
N ILE A 36 -2.79 -12.20 10.17
CA ILE A 36 -3.22 -11.60 11.45
C ILE A 36 -4.11 -10.33 11.31
N PHE A 37 -4.24 -9.75 10.12
CA PHE A 37 -5.39 -8.92 9.75
C PHE A 37 -5.79 -9.15 8.28
N GLY A 38 -7.06 -9.48 8.04
CA GLY A 38 -7.63 -9.76 6.72
C GLY A 38 -7.83 -8.52 5.84
N ASN A 39 -6.77 -7.76 5.58
CA ASN A 39 -6.80 -6.55 4.74
C ASN A 39 -5.67 -6.58 3.70
N GLY A 40 -5.89 -7.23 2.54
CA GLY A 40 -5.19 -7.00 1.25
C GLY A 40 -3.65 -7.16 1.15
N CYS A 41 -2.89 -7.23 2.24
CA CYS A 41 -1.44 -7.29 2.23
C CYS A 41 -0.90 -8.71 2.00
N TYR A 42 -1.75 -9.74 2.07
CA TYR A 42 -1.31 -11.14 1.91
C TYR A 42 -0.76 -11.38 0.51
N ASP A 43 -1.32 -10.77 -0.54
CA ASP A 43 -0.89 -11.02 -1.92
C ASP A 43 0.53 -10.51 -2.20
N GLN A 44 1.05 -9.56 -1.42
CA GLN A 44 2.41 -9.05 -1.59
C GLN A 44 3.39 -9.54 -0.51
N ALA A 45 2.87 -10.08 0.60
CA ALA A 45 3.70 -10.49 1.72
C ALA A 45 4.55 -11.73 1.39
N GLY A 46 5.86 -11.60 1.59
CA GLY A 46 6.79 -12.72 1.38
C GLY A 46 7.08 -13.04 -0.09
N ILE A 47 6.70 -12.16 -1.02
CA ILE A 47 6.97 -12.32 -2.45
C ILE A 47 8.19 -11.47 -2.85
N ARG A 48 9.24 -12.11 -3.36
CA ARG A 48 10.43 -11.41 -3.89
C ARG A 48 10.04 -10.57 -5.12
N ALA A 49 10.81 -9.51 -5.40
CA ALA A 49 10.61 -8.69 -6.59
C ALA A 49 10.75 -9.51 -7.90
N PHE A 50 11.62 -10.52 -7.88
CA PHE A 50 11.87 -11.43 -9.00
C PHE A 50 12.02 -12.86 -8.47
N ILE A 51 11.50 -13.85 -9.21
CA ILE A 51 11.78 -15.28 -8.99
C ILE A 51 12.98 -15.60 -9.86
N PRO A 52 14.13 -16.06 -9.33
CA PRO A 52 15.24 -16.46 -10.18
C PRO A 52 14.77 -17.56 -11.14
N GLU A 53 14.97 -17.37 -12.44
CA GLU A 53 14.91 -18.47 -13.39
C GLU A 53 15.95 -19.52 -12.96
N LYS A 54 15.57 -20.79 -13.04
CA LYS A 54 16.20 -21.90 -12.31
C LYS A 54 17.59 -22.32 -12.84
N ASP A 55 18.29 -21.46 -13.58
CA ASP A 55 19.47 -21.79 -14.38
C ASP A 55 20.62 -20.77 -14.26
N GLU A 56 21.01 -20.37 -13.06
CA GLU A 56 22.36 -19.80 -12.84
C GLU A 56 23.11 -20.61 -11.78
N GLU A 57 24.23 -21.19 -12.22
CA GLU A 57 25.08 -22.09 -11.45
C GLU A 57 25.47 -21.49 -10.08
N GLU A 58 25.17 -22.22 -9.00
CA GLU A 58 25.60 -21.90 -7.64
C GLU A 58 27.12 -21.85 -7.55
N SER A 59 27.71 -20.66 -7.72
CA SER A 59 29.07 -20.42 -7.28
C SER A 59 29.09 -20.42 -5.75
N ARG A 60 29.43 -21.58 -5.15
CA ARG A 60 29.60 -21.75 -3.69
C ARG A 60 30.77 -20.90 -3.19
N ILE A 61 30.52 -19.62 -2.95
CA ILE A 61 31.44 -18.74 -2.23
C ILE A 61 31.16 -18.86 -0.72
N ILE A 62 32.24 -18.97 0.03
CA ILE A 62 32.29 -19.07 1.48
C ILE A 62 31.96 -17.68 2.07
N GLY A 63 30.84 -17.54 2.80
CA GLY A 63 30.50 -16.29 3.52
C GLY A 63 29.23 -15.55 3.09
N GLY A 64 28.42 -16.13 2.19
CA GLY A 64 27.26 -15.46 1.59
C GLY A 64 27.56 -14.95 0.16
N GLN A 65 26.54 -14.45 -0.52
CA GLN A 65 26.66 -13.85 -1.86
C GLN A 65 25.95 -12.50 -1.90
N GLU A 66 26.31 -11.64 -2.85
CA GLU A 66 25.54 -10.43 -3.11
C GLU A 66 24.11 -10.83 -3.52
N ALA A 67 23.13 -10.29 -2.81
CA ALA A 67 21.74 -10.48 -3.17
C ALA A 67 21.45 -9.72 -4.46
N TRP A 68 20.52 -10.24 -5.26
CA TRP A 68 20.05 -9.50 -6.42
C TRP A 68 19.41 -8.19 -5.95
N ALA A 69 19.65 -7.09 -6.66
CA ALA A 69 19.17 -5.78 -6.27
C ALA A 69 17.65 -5.80 -6.05
N HIS A 70 17.21 -5.24 -4.92
CA HIS A 70 15.79 -5.16 -4.51
C HIS A 70 15.06 -6.51 -4.36
N SER A 71 15.77 -7.65 -4.35
CA SER A 71 15.15 -8.98 -4.31
C SER A 71 14.58 -9.39 -2.95
N TRP A 72 14.86 -8.64 -1.89
CA TRP A 72 14.35 -8.84 -0.52
C TRP A 72 13.57 -7.62 -0.04
N PRO A 73 12.33 -7.41 -0.53
CA PRO A 73 11.63 -6.15 -0.40
C PRO A 73 11.16 -5.82 1.04
N TRP A 74 11.22 -6.79 1.96
CA TRP A 74 10.96 -6.57 3.38
C TRP A 74 12.19 -6.19 4.19
N GLN A 75 13.39 -6.20 3.61
CA GLN A 75 14.62 -5.84 4.31
C GLN A 75 14.64 -4.33 4.63
N VAL A 76 14.98 -4.00 5.88
CA VAL A 76 15.13 -2.62 6.35
C VAL A 76 16.53 -2.41 6.90
N SER A 77 17.10 -1.23 6.64
CA SER A 77 18.29 -0.71 7.32
C SER A 77 17.84 0.30 8.39
N LEU A 78 18.07 -0.01 9.66
CA LEU A 78 17.83 0.90 10.78
C LEU A 78 19.09 1.71 11.04
N GLN A 79 18.96 3.03 10.85
CA GLN A 79 20.07 3.97 10.92
C GLN A 79 19.90 4.90 12.12
N TYR A 80 20.98 5.13 12.85
CA TYR A 80 21.02 6.10 13.94
C TYR A 80 21.93 7.25 13.54
N SER A 81 21.38 8.47 13.50
CA SER A 81 22.10 9.66 13.01
C SER A 81 22.77 9.39 11.65
N ASP A 82 21.98 8.88 10.69
CA ASP A 82 22.38 8.56 9.31
C ASP A 82 23.43 7.45 9.15
N MET A 83 23.80 6.78 10.25
CA MET A 83 24.71 5.64 10.23
C MET A 83 23.94 4.32 10.35
N PRO A 84 24.11 3.36 9.42
CA PRO A 84 23.53 2.02 9.54
C PRO A 84 23.99 1.33 10.83
N VAL A 85 23.05 0.87 11.65
CA VAL A 85 23.34 0.19 12.93
C VAL A 85 22.87 -1.26 12.90
N CYS A 86 21.63 -1.49 12.49
CA CYS A 86 20.96 -2.79 12.53
C CYS A 86 20.11 -3.00 11.29
N GLY A 87 19.71 -4.24 11.04
CA GLY A 87 18.66 -4.61 10.12
C GLY A 87 17.27 -4.61 10.78
N GLY A 88 16.25 -4.81 9.95
CA GLY A 88 14.87 -5.04 10.37
C GLY A 88 14.07 -5.68 9.24
N ALA A 89 12.82 -6.04 9.55
CA ALA A 89 11.87 -6.58 8.56
C ALA A 89 10.54 -5.84 8.61
N ILE A 90 9.96 -5.53 7.45
CA ILE A 90 8.65 -4.88 7.33
C ILE A 90 7.55 -5.89 7.70
N LEU A 91 6.79 -5.61 8.75
CA LEU A 91 5.58 -6.36 9.10
C LEU A 91 4.32 -5.73 8.49
N ASP A 92 4.28 -4.39 8.45
CA ASP A 92 3.15 -3.60 7.97
C ASP A 92 3.65 -2.21 7.53
N LEU A 93 2.80 -1.39 6.94
CA LEU A 93 3.09 -0.06 6.39
C LEU A 93 3.85 0.83 7.37
N ARG A 94 3.58 0.73 8.68
CA ARG A 94 4.25 1.54 9.72
C ARG A 94 5.10 0.73 10.70
N TRP A 95 5.23 -0.57 10.49
CA TRP A 95 5.75 -1.46 11.52
C TRP A 95 6.91 -2.28 11.00
N VAL A 96 8.06 -2.06 11.63
CA VAL A 96 9.28 -2.83 11.38
C VAL A 96 9.60 -3.63 12.63
N ILE A 97 9.90 -4.92 12.47
CA ILE A 97 10.39 -5.79 13.54
C ILE A 97 11.91 -5.88 13.49
N THR A 98 12.54 -5.91 14.67
CA THR A 98 14.00 -5.96 14.83
C THR A 98 14.37 -6.51 16.21
N ALA A 99 15.63 -6.41 16.63
CA ALA A 99 16.12 -6.85 17.93
C ALA A 99 16.18 -5.70 18.96
N CYS A 100 15.91 -6.01 20.24
CA CYS A 100 16.03 -5.03 21.33
C CYS A 100 17.45 -4.48 21.49
N HIS A 101 18.47 -5.31 21.25
CA HIS A 101 19.85 -4.91 21.52
C HIS A 101 20.34 -3.73 20.67
N CYS A 102 19.71 -3.49 19.52
CA CYS A 102 19.97 -2.34 18.64
C CYS A 102 19.77 -1.00 19.36
N PHE A 103 18.84 -0.94 20.32
CA PHE A 103 18.44 0.29 21.01
C PHE A 103 19.04 0.45 22.41
N LYS A 104 19.99 -0.41 22.81
CA LYS A 104 20.61 -0.37 24.15
C LYS A 104 21.28 0.97 24.46
N ARG A 105 22.10 1.46 23.53
CA ARG A 105 22.86 2.71 23.65
C ARG A 105 22.11 3.90 23.06
N TYR A 106 21.30 3.65 22.05
CA TYR A 106 20.66 4.67 21.21
C TYR A 106 19.14 4.57 21.37
N LYS A 107 18.60 5.16 22.44
CA LYS A 107 17.19 4.98 22.82
C LYS A 107 16.23 6.02 22.22
N LYS A 108 16.74 7.16 21.75
CA LYS A 108 15.92 8.29 21.32
C LYS A 108 15.37 8.03 19.91
N ALA A 109 14.08 7.70 19.82
CA ALA A 109 13.40 7.39 18.55
C ALA A 109 13.62 8.44 17.47
N SER A 110 13.55 9.74 17.81
CA SER A 110 13.72 10.86 16.86
C SER A 110 15.11 10.98 16.22
N LEU A 111 16.07 10.11 16.55
CA LEU A 111 17.39 10.06 15.92
C LEU A 111 17.55 8.83 15.02
N TRP A 112 16.51 8.00 14.93
CA TRP A 112 16.48 6.80 14.14
C TRP A 112 15.67 6.99 12.87
N LYS A 113 16.18 6.39 11.79
CA LYS A 113 15.50 6.29 10.50
C LYS A 113 15.43 4.83 10.08
N ALA A 114 14.33 4.46 9.42
CA ALA A 114 14.19 3.22 8.70
C ALA A 114 14.37 3.50 7.20
N VAL A 115 15.32 2.81 6.57
CA VAL A 115 15.54 2.87 5.13
C VAL A 115 15.13 1.54 4.53
N ALA A 116 14.08 1.55 3.71
CA ALA A 116 13.53 0.39 3.00
C ALA A 116 13.80 0.48 1.50
N GLY A 117 13.79 -0.66 0.79
CA GLY A 117 13.93 -0.71 -0.68
C GLY A 117 15.33 -0.42 -1.22
N MET A 118 16.33 -0.28 -0.35
CA MET A 118 17.73 -0.03 -0.71
C MET A 118 18.46 -1.35 -1.02
N HIS A 119 19.36 -1.35 -2.01
CA HIS A 119 20.33 -2.42 -2.27
C HIS A 119 21.74 -2.01 -1.84
N ASN A 120 22.22 -0.85 -2.32
CA ASN A 120 23.55 -0.31 -1.99
C ASN A 120 23.44 0.89 -1.04
N LEU A 121 23.91 0.72 0.20
CA LEU A 121 23.90 1.77 1.24
C LEU A 121 24.75 2.99 0.90
N GLU A 122 25.67 2.90 -0.07
CA GLU A 122 26.50 4.02 -0.52
C GLU A 122 25.85 4.81 -1.67
N ASN A 123 24.76 4.29 -2.27
CA ASN A 123 24.10 4.92 -3.41
C ASN A 123 22.73 5.48 -3.02
N MET A 124 22.71 6.72 -2.55
CA MET A 124 21.47 7.43 -2.19
C MET A 124 20.56 7.77 -3.38
N ASN A 125 20.99 7.52 -4.63
CA ASN A 125 20.22 7.80 -5.84
C ASN A 125 19.40 6.59 -6.33
N GLU A 126 19.33 5.49 -5.56
CA GLU A 126 18.46 4.36 -5.92
C GLU A 126 16.99 4.78 -5.89
N SER A 127 16.30 4.69 -7.03
CA SER A 127 14.92 5.17 -7.19
C SER A 127 13.90 4.48 -6.30
N CYS A 128 14.20 3.28 -5.80
CA CYS A 128 13.30 2.46 -5.00
C CYS A 128 13.36 2.73 -3.50
N HIS A 129 14.37 3.48 -3.00
CA HIS A 129 14.56 3.60 -1.56
C HIS A 129 13.56 4.57 -0.91
N GLN A 130 13.15 4.23 0.31
CA GLN A 130 12.29 5.07 1.14
C GLN A 130 12.94 5.26 2.51
N THR A 131 13.17 6.51 2.88
CA THR A 131 13.70 6.88 4.19
C THR A 131 12.59 7.47 5.04
N VAL A 132 12.33 6.84 6.19
CA VAL A 132 11.25 7.24 7.10
C VAL A 132 11.77 7.38 8.53
N GLU A 133 11.45 8.49 9.18
CA GLU A 133 11.78 8.72 10.59
C GLU A 133 11.03 7.76 11.53
N VAL A 134 11.64 7.45 12.67
CA VAL A 134 11.04 6.57 13.68
C VAL A 134 10.24 7.39 14.71
N GLU A 135 8.94 7.07 14.83
CA GLU A 135 8.04 7.65 15.84
C GLU A 135 8.30 7.05 17.22
N ASN A 136 8.36 5.71 17.29
CA ASN A 136 8.42 5.00 18.56
C ASN A 136 9.18 3.68 18.45
N ILE A 137 9.81 3.26 19.55
CA ILE A 137 10.54 2.01 19.69
C ILE A 137 9.95 1.23 20.86
N ILE A 138 9.32 0.10 20.57
CA ILE A 138 8.68 -0.78 21.55
C ILE A 138 9.58 -1.99 21.77
N SER A 139 10.44 -1.90 22.78
CA SER A 139 11.25 -3.04 23.23
C SER A 139 10.44 -3.99 24.10
N HIS A 140 10.65 -5.30 23.95
CA HIS A 140 10.01 -6.29 24.81
C HIS A 140 10.38 -6.06 26.29
N LYS A 141 9.38 -5.93 27.18
CA LYS A 141 9.59 -5.59 28.60
C LYS A 141 10.43 -6.63 29.36
N GLY A 142 10.37 -7.88 28.92
CA GLY A 142 11.16 -8.99 29.45
C GLY A 142 12.61 -9.04 28.96
N TYR A 143 13.07 -8.06 28.17
CA TYR A 143 14.41 -8.09 27.59
C TYR A 143 15.53 -8.12 28.64
N LYS A 144 16.46 -9.08 28.52
CA LYS A 144 17.62 -9.21 29.43
C LYS A 144 18.93 -9.02 28.68
N GLN A 145 19.57 -7.87 28.87
CA GLN A 145 20.80 -7.50 28.16
C GLN A 145 21.97 -8.49 28.33
N LYS A 146 22.10 -9.15 29.49
CA LYS A 146 23.22 -10.08 29.77
C LYS A 146 23.08 -11.41 29.02
N THR A 147 21.85 -11.87 28.81
CA THR A 147 21.55 -13.18 28.22
C THR A 147 20.95 -13.07 26.83
N ASN A 148 20.63 -11.86 26.36
CA ASN A 148 19.82 -11.59 25.17
C ASN A 148 18.47 -12.33 25.17
N GLU A 149 17.90 -12.60 26.35
CA GLU A 149 16.56 -13.15 26.45
C GLU A 149 15.52 -12.12 25.99
N ASN A 150 14.51 -12.55 25.24
CA ASN A 150 13.46 -11.71 24.68
C ASN A 150 14.00 -10.56 23.80
N ASP A 151 15.01 -10.84 22.98
CA ASP A 151 15.66 -9.86 22.11
C ASP A 151 14.83 -9.55 20.86
N ILE A 152 13.73 -8.83 21.06
CA ILE A 152 12.73 -8.50 20.03
C ILE A 152 12.13 -7.12 20.30
N ALA A 153 12.09 -6.28 19.27
CA ALA A 153 11.54 -4.94 19.33
C ALA A 153 10.69 -4.65 18.09
N LEU A 154 9.70 -3.77 18.26
CA LEU A 154 8.94 -3.19 17.17
C LEU A 154 9.28 -1.71 17.05
N VAL A 155 9.40 -1.25 15.81
CA VAL A 155 9.67 0.14 15.44
C VAL A 155 8.44 0.65 14.72
N LYS A 156 7.82 1.70 15.28
CA LYS A 156 6.72 2.43 14.65
C LYS A 156 7.29 3.58 13.84
N LEU A 157 6.94 3.62 12.56
CA LEU A 157 7.38 4.65 11.63
C LEU A 157 6.47 5.89 11.70
N GLN A 158 7.07 7.08 11.58
CA GLN A 158 6.34 8.36 11.63
C GLN A 158 5.36 8.52 10.45
N SER A 159 5.76 8.04 9.27
CA SER A 159 4.90 7.92 8.08
C SER A 159 4.82 6.45 7.62
N PRO A 160 3.76 6.04 6.91
CA PRO A 160 3.69 4.72 6.34
C PRO A 160 4.64 4.60 5.14
N LEU A 161 5.17 3.40 4.92
CA LEU A 161 5.87 3.02 3.71
C LEU A 161 4.89 2.90 2.54
N LEU A 162 5.37 3.16 1.33
CA LEU A 162 4.66 2.94 0.08
C LEU A 162 5.06 1.56 -0.46
N PHE A 163 4.15 0.58 -0.46
CA PHE A 163 4.47 -0.73 -1.00
C PHE A 163 4.55 -0.71 -2.54
N ASN A 164 5.61 -1.30 -3.06
CA ASN A 164 5.91 -1.39 -4.49
C ASN A 164 6.70 -2.69 -4.77
N GLU A 165 7.44 -2.77 -5.87
CA GLU A 165 8.23 -3.96 -6.20
C GLU A 165 9.44 -4.16 -5.26
N CYS A 166 10.00 -3.08 -4.75
CA CYS A 166 11.21 -3.03 -3.92
C CYS A 166 10.90 -2.95 -2.41
N VAL A 167 9.67 -2.60 -2.02
CA VAL A 167 9.25 -2.43 -0.63
C VAL A 167 7.94 -3.19 -0.40
N ARG A 168 7.99 -4.27 0.37
CA ARG A 168 6.85 -5.17 0.65
C ARG A 168 6.95 -5.76 2.06
N PRO A 169 5.85 -6.19 2.67
CA PRO A 169 5.88 -6.82 3.97
C PRO A 169 6.31 -8.28 3.90
N VAL A 170 6.59 -8.87 5.07
CA VAL A 170 6.75 -10.33 5.24
C VAL A 170 5.88 -10.82 6.40
N ALA A 171 5.19 -11.94 6.19
CA ALA A 171 4.35 -12.55 7.20
C ALA A 171 5.17 -13.38 8.18
N ILE A 172 4.80 -13.38 9.47
CA ILE A 172 5.45 -14.21 10.49
C ILE A 172 4.99 -15.67 10.34
N LEU A 173 5.93 -16.61 10.46
CA LEU A 173 5.64 -18.04 10.40
C LEU A 173 4.60 -18.45 11.48
N ASN A 174 3.62 -19.27 11.09
CA ASN A 174 2.46 -19.64 11.92
C ASN A 174 2.71 -20.85 12.85
N ASN A 175 3.91 -21.40 12.83
CA ASN A 175 4.29 -22.61 13.55
C ASN A 175 5.77 -22.52 13.90
N ASP A 176 6.20 -23.38 14.82
CA ASP A 176 7.62 -23.58 15.06
C ASP A 176 8.28 -24.12 13.80
N LEU A 177 9.49 -23.62 13.56
CA LEU A 177 10.31 -23.99 12.42
C LEU A 177 10.99 -25.35 12.70
N PRO A 178 10.76 -26.38 11.86
CA PRO A 178 11.40 -27.68 12.07
C PRO A 178 12.93 -27.59 11.98
N PRO A 179 13.67 -28.45 12.71
CA PRO A 179 15.10 -28.62 12.46
C PRO A 179 15.36 -29.11 11.03
N GLN A 180 16.53 -28.78 10.49
CA GLN A 180 16.97 -29.07 9.12
C GLN A 180 16.30 -28.26 8.02
N GLU A 181 15.34 -27.40 8.35
CA GLU A 181 14.83 -26.43 7.39
C GLU A 181 15.90 -25.45 6.95
N THR A 182 15.89 -25.12 5.66
CA THR A 182 16.79 -24.13 5.07
C THR A 182 16.07 -22.80 4.96
N CYS A 183 16.67 -21.77 5.53
CA CYS A 183 16.16 -20.40 5.50
C CYS A 183 17.26 -19.45 5.04
N THR A 184 16.87 -18.27 4.61
CA THR A 184 17.79 -17.25 4.12
C THR A 184 17.88 -16.10 5.11
N VAL A 185 19.11 -15.68 5.36
CA VAL A 185 19.44 -14.49 6.14
C VAL A 185 19.93 -13.42 5.19
N THR A 186 19.50 -12.19 5.40
CA THR A 186 19.91 -11.05 4.59
C THR A 186 20.36 -9.88 5.45
N GLY A 187 21.31 -9.10 4.93
CA GLY A 187 21.80 -7.90 5.60
C GLY A 187 23.06 -7.30 4.99
N TRP A 188 23.51 -6.20 5.60
CA TRP A 188 24.72 -5.45 5.24
C TRP A 188 25.83 -5.59 6.29
N GLY A 189 25.81 -6.68 7.04
CA GLY A 189 26.83 -7.00 8.03
C GLY A 189 28.19 -7.30 7.40
N ALA A 190 29.14 -7.65 8.26
CA ALA A 190 30.48 -8.02 7.83
C ALA A 190 30.49 -9.39 7.12
N ILE A 191 31.06 -9.45 5.92
CA ILE A 191 31.15 -10.70 5.12
C ILE A 191 32.18 -11.69 5.70
N ARG A 192 33.03 -11.21 6.61
CA ARG A 192 34.00 -12.01 7.35
C ARG A 192 34.10 -11.51 8.79
N GLU A 193 34.44 -12.40 9.71
CA GLU A 193 34.61 -12.03 11.12
C GLU A 193 35.65 -10.90 11.26
N ASN A 194 35.29 -9.82 11.97
CA ASN A 194 36.09 -8.60 12.13
C ASN A 194 36.43 -7.87 10.81
N GLY A 195 35.70 -8.14 9.73
CA GLY A 195 35.81 -7.44 8.45
C GLY A 195 34.98 -6.15 8.39
N PRO A 196 35.14 -5.36 7.31
CA PRO A 196 34.23 -4.25 7.04
C PRO A 196 32.83 -4.77 6.71
N ARG A 197 31.83 -3.90 6.91
CA ARG A 197 30.46 -4.13 6.47
C ARG A 197 30.36 -4.10 4.95
N ALA A 198 29.41 -4.85 4.40
CA ALA A 198 29.08 -4.79 2.99
C ALA A 198 28.35 -3.48 2.67
N SER A 199 28.65 -2.86 1.52
CA SER A 199 27.86 -1.73 1.01
C SER A 199 26.60 -2.21 0.29
N ARG A 200 26.68 -3.37 -0.39
CA ARG A 200 25.57 -4.03 -1.12
C ARG A 200 24.95 -5.14 -0.29
N LEU A 201 23.63 -5.32 -0.42
CA LEU A 201 22.89 -6.32 0.36
C LEU A 201 23.44 -7.73 0.09
N GLN A 202 23.66 -8.50 1.15
CA GLN A 202 24.10 -9.90 1.06
C GLN A 202 22.97 -10.84 1.44
N GLU A 203 23.01 -12.06 0.89
CA GLU A 203 22.13 -13.18 1.27
C GLU A 203 22.95 -14.44 1.55
N VAL A 204 22.48 -15.25 2.51
CA VAL A 204 23.08 -16.55 2.82
C VAL A 204 22.02 -17.55 3.27
N ASN A 205 22.09 -18.76 2.72
CA ASN A 205 21.25 -19.87 3.17
C ASN A 205 21.87 -20.54 4.40
N VAL A 206 21.04 -20.75 5.42
CA VAL A 206 21.40 -21.35 6.70
C VAL A 206 20.42 -22.46 7.05
N THR A 207 20.92 -23.51 7.70
CA THR A 207 20.11 -24.65 8.12
C THR A 207 19.81 -24.57 9.62
N VAL A 208 18.56 -24.78 9.99
CA VAL A 208 18.10 -24.76 11.38
C VAL A 208 18.62 -25.99 12.12
N PHE A 209 19.25 -25.78 13.28
CA PHE A 209 19.74 -26.86 14.11
C PHE A 209 18.70 -27.34 15.13
N LYS A 210 18.83 -28.62 15.53
CA LYS A 210 18.05 -29.16 16.65
C LYS A 210 18.37 -28.38 17.94
N PRO A 211 17.38 -28.03 18.78
CA PRO A 211 17.60 -27.28 20.02
C PRO A 211 18.66 -27.89 20.94
N GLN A 212 18.71 -29.22 21.04
CA GLN A 212 19.70 -29.94 21.84
C GLN A 212 21.13 -29.76 21.29
N THR A 213 21.28 -29.74 19.97
CA THR A 213 22.56 -29.49 19.29
C THR A 213 23.02 -28.06 19.56
N CYS A 214 22.15 -27.06 19.38
CA CYS A 214 22.44 -25.67 19.73
C CYS A 214 22.88 -25.55 21.19
N ASN A 215 22.13 -26.17 22.10
CA ASN A 215 22.40 -26.05 23.54
C ASN A 215 23.71 -26.73 23.95
N LYS A 216 24.08 -27.83 23.27
CA LYS A 216 25.39 -28.49 23.43
C LYS A 216 26.51 -27.55 22.96
N TYR A 217 26.39 -26.97 21.78
CA TYR A 217 27.38 -26.01 21.26
C TYR A 217 27.56 -24.81 22.21
N TYR A 218 26.46 -24.27 22.72
CA TYR A 218 26.47 -23.11 23.59
C TYR A 218 26.55 -23.42 25.10
N ARG A 219 26.84 -24.67 25.48
CA ARG A 219 27.04 -25.11 26.88
C ARG A 219 25.91 -24.68 27.82
N GLY A 220 24.66 -24.92 27.44
CA GLY A 220 23.50 -24.63 28.28
C GLY A 220 22.95 -23.20 28.17
N LYS A 221 23.52 -22.35 27.30
CA LYS A 221 23.12 -20.94 27.18
C LYS A 221 21.94 -20.69 26.21
N MET A 222 21.41 -21.73 25.55
CA MET A 222 20.24 -21.59 24.68
C MET A 222 18.97 -21.52 25.52
N LEU A 223 18.18 -20.46 25.33
CA LEU A 223 16.92 -20.24 26.05
C LEU A 223 15.70 -20.67 25.20
N LYS A 224 14.53 -20.81 25.85
CA LYS A 224 13.30 -21.41 25.30
C LYS A 224 12.80 -20.77 23.99
N PHE A 225 13.07 -19.49 23.76
CA PHE A 225 12.60 -18.74 22.58
C PHE A 225 13.73 -18.33 21.63
N MET A 226 14.82 -19.09 21.66
CA MET A 226 15.96 -18.94 20.76
C MET A 226 16.07 -20.17 19.87
N MET A 227 16.42 -19.95 18.61
CA MET A 227 16.85 -20.99 17.69
C MET A 227 18.27 -20.68 17.21
N CYS A 228 18.99 -21.69 16.72
CA CYS A 228 20.25 -21.46 16.03
C CYS A 228 20.23 -22.05 14.62
N ALA A 229 20.84 -21.33 13.68
CA ALA A 229 20.90 -21.72 12.28
C ALA A 229 22.28 -21.38 11.70
N GLY A 230 22.74 -22.18 10.75
CA GLY A 230 24.03 -22.01 10.08
C GLY A 230 24.43 -23.26 9.32
N ALA A 231 25.71 -23.40 9.01
CA ALA A 231 26.27 -24.64 8.46
C ALA A 231 27.15 -25.36 9.49
N GLU A 232 27.10 -26.71 9.52
CA GLU A 232 27.86 -27.52 10.49
C GLU A 232 29.37 -27.29 10.40
N ALA A 233 29.88 -27.16 9.17
CA ALA A 233 31.28 -26.86 8.89
C ALA A 233 31.68 -25.41 9.20
N GLY A 234 30.76 -24.57 9.68
CA GLY A 234 30.91 -23.12 9.77
C GLY A 234 30.69 -22.44 8.41
N ARG A 235 31.29 -21.26 8.22
CA ARG A 235 31.33 -20.45 6.99
C ARG A 235 30.04 -19.73 6.58
N MET A 236 28.87 -20.24 6.97
CA MET A 236 27.57 -19.62 6.67
C MET A 236 26.92 -19.17 7.98
N ASP A 237 26.82 -17.86 8.18
CA ASP A 237 26.32 -17.26 9.41
C ASP A 237 25.93 -15.79 9.21
N ALA A 238 25.06 -15.26 10.08
CA ALA A 238 24.88 -13.83 10.23
C ALA A 238 26.09 -13.22 10.96
N CYS A 239 26.43 -11.97 10.68
CA CYS A 239 27.60 -11.33 11.28
C CYS A 239 27.32 -9.92 11.82
N GLN A 240 28.37 -9.22 12.26
CA GLN A 240 28.21 -7.90 12.87
C GLN A 240 27.60 -6.92 11.86
N GLY A 241 26.44 -6.35 12.20
CA GLY A 241 25.67 -5.44 11.35
C GLY A 241 24.37 -6.05 10.80
N ASP A 242 24.23 -7.39 10.83
CA ASP A 242 22.99 -8.07 10.44
C ASP A 242 21.96 -8.15 11.59
N SER A 243 22.38 -7.76 12.80
CA SER A 243 21.55 -7.66 14.00
C SER A 243 20.16 -7.08 13.73
N GLY A 244 19.12 -7.79 14.16
CA GLY A 244 17.72 -7.40 13.94
C GLY A 244 17.18 -7.70 12.54
N GLY A 245 18.04 -8.08 11.59
CA GLY A 245 17.66 -8.50 10.25
C GLY A 245 16.87 -9.82 10.21
N PRO A 246 16.21 -10.11 9.08
CA PRO A 246 15.29 -11.23 8.95
C PRO A 246 15.98 -12.58 8.79
N LEU A 247 15.42 -13.61 9.42
CA LEU A 247 15.57 -15.02 9.03
C LEU A 247 14.28 -15.44 8.30
N SER A 248 14.35 -15.50 6.97
CA SER A 248 13.21 -15.73 6.08
C SER A 248 13.24 -17.16 5.55
N CYS A 249 12.16 -17.92 5.73
CA CYS A 249 12.06 -19.30 5.26
C CYS A 249 11.02 -19.39 4.15
N PHE A 250 11.36 -20.03 3.04
CA PHE A 250 10.40 -20.26 1.96
C PHE A 250 9.42 -21.37 2.35
N THR A 251 8.13 -21.07 2.34
CA THR A 251 7.05 -22.04 2.60
C THR A 251 6.17 -22.11 1.37
N ASP A 252 6.17 -23.27 0.69
CA ASP A 252 5.36 -23.61 -0.50
C ASP A 252 5.36 -22.57 -1.64
N ASP A 253 4.73 -21.40 -1.43
CA ASP A 253 4.52 -20.31 -2.39
C ASP A 253 5.21 -18.98 -2.02
N ARG A 254 5.64 -18.77 -0.77
CA ARG A 254 6.14 -17.47 -0.29
C ARG A 254 7.12 -17.57 0.88
N TYR A 255 7.89 -16.51 1.09
CA TYR A 255 8.74 -16.38 2.27
C TYR A 255 7.94 -15.98 3.51
N LYS A 256 8.30 -16.58 4.66
CA LYS A 256 7.78 -16.22 5.97
C LYS A 256 8.93 -15.94 6.93
N LEU A 257 8.73 -14.96 7.80
CA LEU A 257 9.70 -14.55 8.80
C LEU A 257 9.64 -15.49 10.00
N ALA A 258 10.68 -16.30 10.18
CA ALA A 258 10.77 -17.23 11.30
C ALA A 258 11.49 -16.62 12.51
N GLY A 259 12.45 -15.74 12.26
CA GLY A 259 13.32 -15.19 13.30
C GLY A 259 13.87 -13.80 12.98
N VAL A 260 14.45 -13.17 13.99
CA VAL A 260 15.33 -12.00 13.85
C VAL A 260 16.73 -12.32 14.38
N VAL A 261 17.76 -11.85 13.68
CA VAL A 261 19.17 -12.03 14.06
C VAL A 261 19.42 -11.40 15.43
N SER A 262 19.95 -12.18 16.40
CA SER A 262 20.12 -11.71 17.78
C SER A 262 21.59 -11.72 18.23
N TRP A 263 22.25 -12.87 18.26
CA TRP A 263 23.64 -12.97 18.72
C TRP A 263 24.38 -14.19 18.15
N GLY A 264 25.69 -14.23 18.34
CA GLY A 264 26.55 -15.33 17.94
C GLY A 264 27.91 -15.25 18.64
N VAL A 265 28.76 -16.27 18.47
CA VAL A 265 30.14 -16.26 18.98
C VAL A 265 31.09 -16.34 17.80
N GLY A 266 31.66 -15.19 17.43
CA GLY A 266 32.30 -15.02 16.13
C GLY A 266 31.27 -15.00 15.00
N CYS A 267 31.72 -15.14 13.76
CA CYS A 267 30.86 -15.31 12.60
C CYS A 267 31.36 -16.49 11.78
N GLY A 268 30.48 -17.45 11.47
CA GLY A 268 30.83 -18.56 10.57
C GLY A 268 31.86 -19.53 11.17
N ARG A 269 31.97 -19.60 12.50
CA ARG A 269 32.84 -20.58 13.16
C ARG A 269 32.16 -21.94 13.20
N ALA A 270 32.92 -23.02 13.00
CA ALA A 270 32.40 -24.37 13.13
C ALA A 270 31.82 -24.60 14.54
N GLN A 271 30.66 -25.27 14.61
CA GLN A 271 29.94 -25.53 15.88
C GLN A 271 29.59 -24.26 16.68
N ARG A 272 29.43 -23.13 15.99
CA ARG A 272 29.00 -21.82 16.54
C ARG A 272 28.00 -21.15 15.59
N PRO A 273 26.85 -21.78 15.30
CA PRO A 273 25.83 -21.21 14.42
C PRO A 273 25.18 -19.96 15.03
N GLY A 274 24.80 -18.98 14.21
CA GLY A 274 24.08 -17.78 14.64
C GLY A 274 22.81 -18.10 15.43
N VAL A 275 22.47 -17.23 16.37
CA VAL A 275 21.31 -17.36 17.25
C VAL A 275 20.29 -16.29 16.93
N TYR A 276 19.04 -16.72 16.81
CA TYR A 276 17.90 -15.92 16.38
C TYR A 276 16.80 -15.98 17.44
N THR A 277 16.05 -14.89 17.58
CA THR A 277 14.82 -14.88 18.38
C THR A 277 13.69 -15.53 17.57
N THR A 278 13.04 -16.56 18.12
CA THR A 278 11.96 -17.31 17.43
C THR A 278 10.64 -16.53 17.47
N LEU A 279 10.19 -16.00 16.33
CA LEU A 279 9.05 -15.07 16.29
C LEU A 279 7.69 -15.70 16.57
N TYR A 280 7.51 -16.99 16.26
CA TYR A 280 6.25 -17.71 16.49
C TYR A 280 5.75 -17.55 17.94
N HIS A 281 6.66 -17.62 18.91
CA HIS A 281 6.33 -17.49 20.33
C HIS A 281 5.99 -16.07 20.79
N TYR A 282 6.31 -15.04 20.00
CA TYR A 282 6.03 -13.65 20.32
C TYR A 282 4.80 -13.08 19.60
N LYS A 283 4.09 -13.87 18.78
CA LYS A 283 2.92 -13.41 18.01
C LYS A 283 1.93 -12.61 18.83
N GLN A 284 1.52 -13.12 19.99
CA GLN A 284 0.57 -12.43 20.87
C GLN A 284 1.12 -11.09 21.37
N TRP A 285 2.41 -11.04 21.73
CA TRP A 285 3.06 -9.79 22.15
C TRP A 285 3.14 -8.79 20.99
N ILE A 286 3.52 -9.26 19.79
CA ILE A 286 3.57 -8.45 18.57
C ILE A 286 2.18 -7.85 18.31
N GLU A 287 1.16 -8.68 18.18
CA GLU A 287 -0.23 -8.28 17.96
C GLU A 287 -0.73 -7.24 18.98
N SER A 288 -0.48 -7.48 20.27
CA SER A 288 -0.89 -6.56 21.32
C SER A 288 -0.18 -5.21 21.22
N SER A 289 1.10 -5.21 20.85
CA SER A 289 1.92 -4.00 20.74
C SER A 289 1.54 -3.16 19.52
N LEU A 290 1.19 -3.81 18.41
CA LEU A 290 0.69 -3.15 17.20
C LEU A 290 -0.62 -2.39 17.50
N ARG A 291 -1.57 -3.03 18.19
CA ARG A 291 -2.86 -2.41 18.58
C ARG A 291 -2.71 -1.25 19.57
N VAL A 292 -1.84 -1.40 20.57
CA VAL A 292 -1.57 -0.32 21.54
C VAL A 292 -0.92 0.88 20.85
N GLY A 293 -0.08 0.65 19.83
CA GLY A 293 0.51 1.72 19.03
C GLY A 293 -0.49 2.52 18.20
N GLU A 294 -1.65 1.94 17.85
CA GLU A 294 -2.74 2.61 17.14
C GLU A 294 -3.67 3.38 18.09
N LEU A 295 -3.97 2.83 19.27
CA LEU A 295 -4.84 3.47 20.27
C LEU A 295 -4.24 4.74 20.90
N VAL A 296 -2.91 4.90 20.84
CA VAL A 296 -2.22 6.10 21.35
C VAL A 296 -2.19 7.25 20.32
N SER A 297 -2.53 7.00 19.05
CA SER A 297 -2.57 8.04 18.00
C SER A 297 -3.94 8.65 17.74
N ASP A 298 -5.01 8.18 18.37
CA ASP A 298 -6.38 8.61 18.00
C ASP A 298 -6.92 9.84 18.74
N TYR A 299 -6.28 10.35 19.80
CA TYR A 299 -6.78 11.55 20.50
C TYR A 299 -5.66 12.37 21.16
N SER A 300 -4.86 13.07 20.34
CA SER A 300 -4.25 14.33 20.78
C SER A 300 -3.76 15.14 19.57
N GLY A 301 -4.63 16.03 19.08
CA GLY A 301 -4.27 17.09 18.15
C GLY A 301 -4.42 16.71 16.68
N ALA A 302 -5.66 16.62 16.19
CA ALA A 302 -5.91 17.02 14.82
C ALA A 302 -5.47 18.48 14.70
N ASP A 303 -4.29 18.68 14.13
CA ASP A 303 -3.85 20.00 13.70
C ASP A 303 -4.93 20.56 12.76
N SER A 304 -5.33 21.79 13.04
CA SER A 304 -6.38 22.55 12.37
C SER A 304 -6.02 22.97 10.93
N THR A 305 -5.21 22.18 10.23
CA THR A 305 -4.54 22.55 8.97
C THR A 305 -4.92 21.67 7.78
N VAL A 306 -5.70 20.58 7.94
CA VAL A 306 -6.23 19.83 6.78
C VAL A 306 -7.36 20.63 6.11
N GLN A 307 -6.99 21.48 5.16
CA GLN A 307 -7.95 22.28 4.39
C GLN A 307 -8.54 21.43 3.24
N CYS A 308 -9.75 20.91 3.46
CA CYS A 308 -10.50 20.18 2.44
C CYS A 308 -10.73 21.04 1.18
N GLY A 309 -10.66 20.41 0.00
CA GLY A 309 -11.01 21.05 -1.26
C GLY A 309 -10.01 22.08 -1.78
N GLN A 310 -8.80 22.15 -1.22
CA GLN A 310 -7.72 22.96 -1.76
C GLN A 310 -6.88 22.16 -2.76
N ALA A 311 -7.06 22.44 -4.04
CA ALA A 311 -6.24 21.87 -5.09
C ALA A 311 -4.93 22.65 -5.19
N LYS A 312 -3.79 21.96 -5.29
CA LYS A 312 -2.49 22.58 -5.57
C LYS A 312 -2.38 22.89 -7.06
N THR A 313 -2.94 24.02 -7.51
CA THR A 313 -2.99 24.41 -8.94
C THR A 313 -2.03 25.56 -9.31
N GLU A 314 -1.08 25.92 -8.44
CA GLU A 314 -0.29 27.16 -8.54
C GLU A 314 0.57 27.29 -9.82
N SER A 315 0.82 26.21 -10.55
CA SER A 315 1.67 26.19 -11.76
C SER A 315 0.96 25.81 -13.07
N CYS A 316 -0.37 25.73 -13.11
CA CYS A 316 -1.08 25.09 -14.22
C CYS A 316 -2.25 25.85 -14.84
N GLN A 317 -2.42 25.73 -16.16
CA GLN A 317 -3.56 26.27 -16.90
C GLN A 317 -4.73 25.28 -16.89
N LEU A 318 -5.85 25.66 -16.26
CA LEU A 318 -7.12 24.93 -16.36
C LEU A 318 -7.73 25.10 -17.76
N PRO A 319 -8.54 24.14 -18.26
CA PRO A 319 -9.27 24.30 -19.51
C PRO A 319 -10.11 25.58 -19.52
N SER A 320 -9.82 26.49 -20.47
CA SER A 320 -10.59 27.73 -20.66
C SER A 320 -11.97 27.46 -21.26
N ASP A 321 -12.03 26.50 -22.18
CA ASP A 321 -13.19 26.21 -23.00
C ASP A 321 -14.00 25.02 -22.47
N LEU A 322 -15.26 24.94 -22.90
CA LEU A 322 -16.12 23.80 -22.60
C LEU A 322 -15.67 22.58 -23.41
N ALA A 323 -15.68 21.42 -22.78
CA ALA A 323 -15.49 20.15 -23.47
C ALA A 323 -16.57 19.98 -24.54
N GLN A 324 -16.18 19.45 -25.70
CA GLN A 324 -17.09 19.25 -26.83
C GLN A 324 -16.89 17.88 -27.44
N VAL A 325 -17.99 17.31 -27.91
CA VAL A 325 -17.99 16.06 -28.66
C VAL A 325 -17.82 16.37 -30.13
N VAL A 326 -16.78 15.81 -30.74
CA VAL A 326 -16.54 15.91 -32.17
C VAL A 326 -16.59 14.52 -32.81
N SER A 327 -17.29 14.42 -33.93
CA SER A 327 -17.30 13.21 -34.76
C SER A 327 -16.13 13.27 -35.73
N SER A 328 -15.29 12.24 -35.69
CA SER A 328 -14.21 12.03 -36.65
C SER A 328 -14.76 11.46 -37.97
N VAL A 329 -13.96 11.57 -39.03
CA VAL A 329 -14.29 11.16 -40.41
C VAL A 329 -14.55 9.65 -40.51
N ASP A 330 -13.98 8.85 -39.60
CA ASP A 330 -14.14 7.41 -39.48
C ASP A 330 -15.37 6.98 -38.66
N GLY A 331 -16.21 7.94 -38.22
CA GLY A 331 -17.39 7.67 -37.41
C GLY A 331 -17.10 7.46 -35.92
N THR A 332 -15.86 7.67 -35.48
CA THR A 332 -15.50 7.67 -34.06
C THR A 332 -15.85 9.02 -33.42
N PHE A 333 -16.10 9.02 -32.10
CA PHE A 333 -16.38 10.24 -31.35
C PHE A 333 -15.22 10.50 -30.40
N LYS A 334 -14.74 11.74 -30.37
CA LYS A 334 -13.69 12.20 -29.45
C LYS A 334 -14.19 13.41 -28.66
N VAL A 335 -13.72 13.55 -27.43
CA VAL A 335 -13.90 14.77 -26.64
C VAL A 335 -12.73 15.70 -26.92
N GLU A 336 -13.03 16.89 -27.43
CA GLU A 336 -12.08 18.00 -27.57
C GLU A 336 -12.20 18.98 -26.39
N ASN A 337 -11.20 19.85 -26.23
CA ASN A 337 -11.04 20.76 -25.08
C ASN A 337 -10.93 20.04 -23.73
N VAL A 338 -10.26 18.89 -23.72
CA VAL A 338 -9.82 18.18 -22.51
C VAL A 338 -8.34 18.48 -22.32
N SER A 339 -7.94 18.82 -21.10
CA SER A 339 -6.53 18.93 -20.74
C SER A 339 -6.13 17.79 -19.83
N GLU A 340 -4.86 17.43 -19.87
CA GLU A 340 -4.25 16.76 -18.74
C GLU A 340 -4.42 17.67 -17.51
N ALA A 341 -4.96 17.10 -16.45
CA ALA A 341 -4.99 17.68 -15.12
C ALA A 341 -3.56 17.69 -14.58
N CYS A 342 -3.28 18.55 -13.63
CA CYS A 342 -1.92 18.63 -13.11
C CYS A 342 -1.64 17.56 -12.07
N ALA A 343 -0.43 17.01 -12.14
CA ALA A 343 0.11 16.10 -11.15
C ALA A 343 -0.04 16.71 -9.76
N ASN A 344 -0.41 15.89 -8.76
CA ASN A 344 -0.63 16.30 -7.37
C ASN A 344 -1.82 17.26 -7.10
N SER A 345 -2.51 17.79 -8.13
CA SER A 345 -3.53 18.83 -7.91
C SER A 345 -4.84 18.29 -7.35
N TRP A 346 -5.09 16.98 -7.42
CA TRP A 346 -6.37 16.35 -7.06
C TRP A 346 -6.19 15.16 -6.11
N PRO A 347 -5.69 15.38 -4.89
CA PRO A 347 -5.26 14.30 -3.99
C PRO A 347 -6.42 13.44 -3.45
N TRP A 348 -7.66 13.91 -3.59
CA TRP A 348 -8.86 13.17 -3.18
C TRP A 348 -9.42 12.26 -4.28
N HIS A 349 -8.91 12.31 -5.51
CA HIS A 349 -9.34 11.35 -6.55
C HIS A 349 -8.65 10.01 -6.34
N VAL A 350 -9.42 8.92 -6.40
CA VAL A 350 -8.90 7.56 -6.18
C VAL A 350 -9.30 6.61 -7.31
N SER A 351 -8.43 5.66 -7.58
CA SER A 351 -8.66 4.53 -8.48
C SER A 351 -9.04 3.31 -7.64
N LEU A 352 -10.20 2.71 -7.93
CA LEU A 352 -10.59 1.42 -7.40
C LEU A 352 -10.07 0.33 -8.33
N GLN A 353 -9.33 -0.61 -7.75
CA GLN A 353 -8.67 -1.68 -8.48
C GLN A 353 -8.95 -3.04 -7.87
N SER A 354 -9.12 -4.03 -8.74
CA SER A 354 -9.22 -5.44 -8.34
C SER A 354 -8.12 -6.20 -9.09
N HIS A 355 -7.30 -6.97 -8.37
CA HIS A 355 -6.15 -7.68 -8.93
C HIS A 355 -5.21 -6.75 -9.76
N GLY A 356 -4.97 -5.52 -9.28
CA GLY A 356 -4.14 -4.53 -9.96
C GLY A 356 -4.76 -3.89 -11.21
N THR A 357 -6.02 -4.21 -11.53
CA THR A 357 -6.74 -3.65 -12.69
C THR A 357 -7.77 -2.62 -12.24
N HIS A 358 -7.69 -1.41 -12.79
CA HIS A 358 -8.69 -0.36 -12.57
C HIS A 358 -10.04 -0.73 -13.18
N TYR A 359 -11.10 -0.58 -12.39
CA TYR A 359 -12.47 -0.83 -12.86
C TYR A 359 -13.45 0.31 -12.55
N CYS A 360 -13.15 1.15 -11.57
CA CYS A 360 -13.91 2.34 -11.24
C CYS A 360 -13.05 3.39 -10.56
N SER A 361 -13.52 4.63 -10.56
CA SER A 361 -12.97 5.74 -9.80
C SER A 361 -13.78 5.99 -8.51
N GLY A 362 -13.25 6.84 -7.64
CA GLY A 362 -13.92 7.28 -6.42
C GLY A 362 -13.32 8.56 -5.85
N VAL A 363 -13.87 9.02 -4.73
CA VAL A 363 -13.43 10.27 -4.07
C VAL A 363 -13.22 10.07 -2.58
N LEU A 364 -12.02 10.35 -2.10
CA LEU A 364 -11.70 10.43 -0.68
C LEU A 364 -12.39 11.66 -0.06
N ILE A 365 -13.31 11.42 0.87
CA ILE A 365 -14.07 12.46 1.57
C ILE A 365 -13.72 12.58 3.06
N HIS A 366 -12.93 11.62 3.54
CA HIS A 366 -12.40 11.52 4.91
C HIS A 366 -11.15 10.62 4.82
N PRO A 367 -10.14 10.76 5.70
CA PRO A 367 -8.96 9.88 5.68
C PRO A 367 -9.30 8.39 5.58
N ARG A 368 -10.42 7.92 6.15
CA ARG A 368 -10.84 6.51 6.07
C ARG A 368 -12.00 6.21 5.13
N TRP A 369 -12.57 7.21 4.46
CA TRP A 369 -13.79 7.00 3.68
C TRP A 369 -13.69 7.52 2.25
N VAL A 370 -13.99 6.62 1.32
CA VAL A 370 -14.13 6.90 -0.10
C VAL A 370 -15.59 6.78 -0.51
N LEU A 371 -16.09 7.74 -1.28
CA LEU A 371 -17.34 7.62 -2.01
C LEU A 371 -17.10 7.05 -3.40
N ALA A 372 -17.93 6.09 -3.79
CA ALA A 372 -17.95 5.54 -5.14
C ALA A 372 -19.38 5.15 -5.56
N PRO A 373 -19.65 4.99 -6.86
CA PRO A 373 -20.93 4.48 -7.33
C PRO A 373 -21.18 3.06 -6.84
N ARG A 374 -22.44 2.71 -6.56
CA ARG A 374 -22.81 1.35 -6.13
C ARG A 374 -22.63 0.33 -7.27
N HIS A 375 -22.94 0.72 -8.50
CA HIS A 375 -22.81 -0.16 -9.67
C HIS A 375 -21.35 -0.56 -9.99
N CYS A 376 -20.37 0.05 -9.32
CA CYS A 376 -18.97 -0.41 -9.35
C CYS A 376 -18.76 -1.73 -8.59
N PHE A 377 -19.70 -2.10 -7.71
CA PHE A 377 -19.66 -3.35 -6.94
C PHE A 377 -18.35 -3.58 -6.17
N ALA A 378 -17.74 -2.50 -5.64
CA ALA A 378 -16.54 -2.61 -4.80
C ALA A 378 -16.77 -3.54 -3.60
N ARG A 379 -15.74 -4.30 -3.23
CA ARG A 379 -15.80 -5.36 -2.21
C ARG A 379 -14.61 -5.26 -1.27
N ALA A 380 -14.77 -5.87 -0.09
CA ALA A 380 -13.62 -6.11 0.79
C ALA A 380 -12.57 -6.94 0.04
N GLY A 381 -11.31 -6.50 0.09
CA GLY A 381 -10.21 -7.10 -0.68
C GLY A 381 -9.82 -6.33 -1.95
N ASP A 382 -10.68 -5.46 -2.47
CA ASP A 382 -10.27 -4.51 -3.52
C ASP A 382 -9.26 -3.49 -2.97
N VAL A 383 -8.52 -2.83 -3.85
CA VAL A 383 -7.49 -1.84 -3.51
C VAL A 383 -7.94 -0.46 -3.97
N VAL A 384 -7.84 0.51 -3.07
CA VAL A 384 -7.95 1.94 -3.40
C VAL A 384 -6.56 2.49 -3.62
N VAL A 385 -6.29 3.00 -4.81
CA VAL A 385 -5.05 3.71 -5.14
C VAL A 385 -5.33 5.21 -5.12
N LEU A 386 -4.73 5.89 -4.15
CA LEU A 386 -4.82 7.33 -3.96
C LEU A 386 -3.78 8.06 -4.78
N GLY A 387 -4.22 9.17 -5.38
CA GLY A 387 -3.39 9.92 -6.31
C GLY A 387 -2.91 9.03 -7.43
N ALA A 388 -3.72 8.09 -7.93
CA ALA A 388 -3.44 7.50 -9.24
C ALA A 388 -3.67 8.61 -10.26
N HIS A 389 -2.60 9.13 -10.85
CA HIS A 389 -2.63 10.04 -11.99
C HIS A 389 -2.19 9.26 -13.22
N ASP A 390 -1.52 8.12 -13.13
CA ASP A 390 -1.28 7.24 -14.27
C ASP A 390 -1.58 5.81 -13.84
N LEU A 391 -2.48 5.13 -14.55
CA LEU A 391 -2.86 3.75 -14.25
C LEU A 391 -1.73 2.75 -14.55
N ASN A 392 -0.70 3.18 -15.29
CA ASN A 392 0.51 2.39 -15.57
C ASN A 392 1.62 2.63 -14.53
N PHE A 393 1.45 3.56 -13.60
CA PHE A 393 2.49 3.97 -12.66
C PHE A 393 2.08 3.66 -11.21
N MET A 394 2.82 2.77 -10.55
CA MET A 394 2.49 2.28 -9.20
C MET A 394 3.01 3.17 -8.04
N SER A 395 3.26 4.47 -8.28
CA SER A 395 3.80 5.37 -7.24
C SER A 395 2.75 5.95 -6.28
N GLY A 396 1.47 5.54 -6.38
CA GLY A 396 0.38 6.03 -5.53
C GLY A 396 0.28 5.32 -4.17
N GLN A 397 -0.23 6.01 -3.16
CA GLN A 397 -0.58 5.36 -1.89
C GLN A 397 -1.69 4.34 -2.13
N THR A 398 -1.51 3.10 -1.68
CA THR A 398 -2.56 2.07 -1.74
C THR A 398 -3.18 1.84 -0.36
N ALA A 399 -4.48 1.61 -0.33
CA ALA A 399 -5.23 1.24 0.86
C ALA A 399 -6.24 0.14 0.52
N ALA A 400 -6.20 -0.98 1.24
CA ALA A 400 -7.17 -2.05 1.03
C ALA A 400 -8.57 -1.60 1.48
N VAL A 401 -9.60 -2.02 0.74
CA VAL A 401 -11.00 -1.86 1.12
C VAL A 401 -11.33 -2.82 2.27
N GLU A 402 -11.63 -2.25 3.44
CA GLU A 402 -12.00 -2.99 4.65
C GLU A 402 -13.48 -3.43 4.60
N SER A 403 -14.37 -2.50 4.24
CA SER A 403 -15.80 -2.78 4.13
C SER A 403 -16.49 -1.80 3.18
N VAL A 404 -17.64 -2.20 2.65
CA VAL A 404 -18.45 -1.37 1.75
C VAL A 404 -19.89 -1.33 2.25
N GLN A 405 -20.44 -0.13 2.40
CA GLN A 405 -21.84 0.09 2.72
C GLN A 405 -22.52 0.84 1.57
N SER A 406 -23.49 0.19 0.92
CA SER A 406 -24.17 0.73 -0.25
C SER A 406 -25.62 1.05 0.06
N LEU A 407 -26.16 2.11 -0.56
CA LEU A 407 -27.60 2.39 -0.55
C LEU A 407 -28.38 1.25 -1.23
N ALA A 408 -29.62 1.02 -0.81
CA ALA A 408 -30.46 -0.04 -1.37
C ALA A 408 -30.71 0.20 -2.88
N PHE A 409 -30.71 -0.87 -3.67
CA PHE A 409 -31.07 -0.81 -5.08
C PHE A 409 -32.57 -1.02 -5.23
N ASP A 410 -33.23 -0.10 -5.94
CA ASP A 410 -34.69 -0.08 -6.12
C ASP A 410 -35.16 -0.79 -7.40
N GLY A 411 -34.24 -1.37 -8.19
CA GLY A 411 -34.57 -2.06 -9.43
C GLY A 411 -34.91 -1.14 -10.60
N SER A 412 -34.84 0.19 -10.43
CA SER A 412 -35.21 1.16 -11.46
C SER A 412 -34.02 1.54 -12.36
N PHE A 413 -34.33 2.00 -13.58
CA PHE A 413 -33.35 2.61 -14.47
C PHE A 413 -33.94 3.90 -15.07
N PRO A 414 -33.34 5.07 -14.83
CA PRO A 414 -32.26 5.37 -13.87
C PRO A 414 -32.50 4.90 -12.43
N PRO A 415 -31.50 4.36 -11.70
CA PRO A 415 -31.66 4.05 -10.29
C PRO A 415 -31.94 5.31 -9.46
N ALA A 416 -32.80 5.20 -8.45
CA ALA A 416 -33.08 6.31 -7.54
C ALA A 416 -31.87 6.66 -6.64
N SER A 417 -30.95 5.71 -6.42
CA SER A 417 -29.67 5.93 -5.73
C SER A 417 -28.58 5.00 -6.24
N ASP A 418 -27.37 5.53 -6.41
CA ASP A 418 -26.20 4.79 -6.86
C ASP A 418 -24.93 5.28 -6.12
N LEU A 419 -24.87 4.98 -4.82
CA LEU A 419 -23.78 5.44 -3.95
C LEU A 419 -23.38 4.36 -2.93
N SER A 420 -22.08 4.25 -2.71
CA SER A 420 -21.45 3.41 -1.68
C SER A 420 -20.42 4.20 -0.89
N MET A 421 -20.36 3.92 0.41
CA MET A 421 -19.29 4.29 1.32
C MET A 421 -18.32 3.13 1.41
N ILE A 422 -17.06 3.40 1.09
CA ILE A 422 -15.96 2.43 1.13
C ILE A 422 -15.06 2.82 2.28
N ARG A 423 -14.90 1.92 3.25
CA ARG A 423 -14.00 2.10 4.39
C ARG A 423 -12.62 1.60 4.04
N LEU A 424 -11.61 2.44 4.25
CA LEU A 424 -10.21 2.08 4.08
C LEU A 424 -9.66 1.41 5.34
N SER A 425 -8.95 0.32 5.15
CA SER A 425 -8.23 -0.41 6.21
C SER A 425 -7.26 0.51 6.97
N VAL A 426 -6.59 1.41 6.26
CA VAL A 426 -5.72 2.44 6.82
C VAL A 426 -6.17 3.83 6.39
N PRO A 427 -6.03 4.87 7.24
CA PRO A 427 -6.28 6.24 6.82
C PRO A 427 -5.37 6.66 5.66
N ALA A 428 -5.96 7.13 4.57
CA ALA A 428 -5.31 7.83 3.49
C ALA A 428 -4.60 9.09 4.00
N GLN A 429 -3.39 9.32 3.50
CA GLN A 429 -2.61 10.52 3.79
C GLN A 429 -2.46 11.33 2.50
N ILE A 430 -2.97 12.56 2.51
CA ILE A 430 -2.84 13.49 1.39
C ILE A 430 -1.44 14.13 1.49
N VAL A 431 -0.40 13.44 1.01
CA VAL A 431 0.97 13.98 0.98
C VAL A 431 1.58 13.73 -0.39
N ASP A 432 1.93 14.83 -1.09
CA ASP A 432 2.64 14.93 -2.38
C ASP A 432 2.78 13.62 -3.19
N LEU A 433 1.63 13.21 -3.75
CA LEU A 433 1.47 12.06 -4.62
C LEU A 433 1.86 12.45 -6.04
N HIS A 434 2.99 11.92 -6.55
CA HIS A 434 3.56 12.20 -7.87
C HIS A 434 3.24 11.10 -8.90
N PRO A 435 2.20 11.29 -9.72
CA PRO A 435 2.05 10.49 -10.94
C PRO A 435 1.71 11.38 -12.15
N ASN A 436 1.57 10.78 -13.33
CA ASN A 436 1.84 11.47 -14.60
C ASN A 436 0.70 11.70 -15.64
N ILE A 437 -0.58 11.22 -15.59
CA ILE A 437 -1.68 11.70 -16.52
C ILE A 437 -3.17 11.54 -16.04
N LEU A 438 -3.76 12.45 -15.25
CA LEU A 438 -5.23 12.51 -15.02
C LEU A 438 -5.83 13.48 -16.03
N HIS A 439 -7.06 13.31 -16.53
CA HIS A 439 -7.67 14.31 -17.42
C HIS A 439 -8.71 15.17 -16.71
N LEU A 440 -8.78 16.45 -17.09
CA LEU A 440 -9.73 17.45 -16.58
C LEU A 440 -10.51 18.09 -17.73
N ALA A 441 -11.83 18.19 -17.55
CA ALA A 441 -12.72 18.82 -18.52
C ALA A 441 -13.73 19.78 -17.86
N ARG A 442 -14.05 20.89 -18.53
CA ARG A 442 -15.08 21.84 -18.10
C ARG A 442 -16.41 21.52 -18.77
N VAL A 443 -17.47 21.32 -17.98
CA VAL A 443 -18.80 20.91 -18.46
C VAL A 443 -19.90 21.88 -18.04
N LYS A 444 -20.98 21.92 -18.83
CA LYS A 444 -22.13 22.79 -18.61
C LYS A 444 -23.27 22.02 -17.91
N PRO A 445 -23.74 22.46 -16.74
CA PRO A 445 -24.93 21.88 -16.11
C PRO A 445 -26.18 22.14 -16.96
N LEU A 446 -27.09 21.16 -17.02
CA LEU A 446 -28.35 21.27 -17.76
C LEU A 446 -29.55 21.43 -16.82
N SER A 447 -30.68 21.88 -17.38
CA SER A 447 -31.95 21.95 -16.67
C SER A 447 -32.60 20.56 -16.56
N GLU A 448 -33.45 20.35 -15.55
CA GLU A 448 -34.18 19.08 -15.36
C GLU A 448 -34.95 18.68 -16.63
N LYS A 449 -35.62 19.66 -17.28
CA LYS A 449 -36.32 19.44 -18.56
C LYS A 449 -35.39 18.88 -19.64
N ALA A 450 -34.16 19.39 -19.76
CA ALA A 450 -33.19 18.89 -20.72
C ALA A 450 -32.68 17.48 -20.35
N CYS A 451 -32.49 17.19 -19.06
CA CYS A 451 -32.12 15.85 -18.59
C CYS A 451 -33.23 14.82 -18.87
N VAL A 452 -34.49 15.17 -18.55
CA VAL A 452 -35.68 14.34 -18.79
C VAL A 452 -35.88 14.10 -20.28
N THR A 453 -35.58 15.08 -21.14
CA THR A 453 -35.62 14.88 -22.61
C THR A 453 -34.63 13.79 -23.07
N GLY A 454 -33.48 13.66 -22.40
CA GLY A 454 -32.46 12.66 -22.74
C GLY A 454 -32.67 11.28 -22.11
N TRP A 455 -33.26 11.22 -20.92
CA TRP A 455 -33.32 10.02 -20.07
C TRP A 455 -34.73 9.56 -19.69
N GLY A 456 -35.76 10.32 -20.07
CA GLY A 456 -37.16 10.07 -19.75
C GLY A 456 -37.56 10.55 -18.35
N ASP A 457 -38.85 10.41 -18.03
CA ASP A 457 -39.49 10.96 -16.82
C ASP A 457 -39.04 10.32 -15.51
N ARG A 458 -38.23 9.25 -15.58
CA ARG A 458 -37.62 8.61 -14.41
C ARG A 458 -36.37 9.36 -13.91
N PHE A 459 -35.83 10.29 -14.70
CA PHE A 459 -34.77 11.17 -14.23
C PHE A 459 -35.34 12.20 -13.23
N SER A 460 -34.72 12.30 -12.05
CA SER A 460 -35.09 13.31 -11.06
C SER A 460 -33.88 14.08 -10.55
N MET A 461 -33.97 15.40 -10.61
CA MET A 461 -32.97 16.27 -9.98
C MET A 461 -32.98 16.20 -8.45
N LYS A 462 -33.88 15.41 -7.82
CA LYS A 462 -33.82 15.17 -6.38
C LYS A 462 -32.60 14.37 -5.96
N SER A 463 -32.24 13.33 -6.72
CA SER A 463 -31.11 12.44 -6.44
C SER A 463 -29.99 12.50 -7.48
N LEU A 464 -30.24 13.12 -8.64
CA LEU A 464 -29.31 13.15 -9.76
C LEU A 464 -28.99 14.59 -10.21
N LEU A 465 -27.94 14.69 -11.02
CA LEU A 465 -27.51 15.87 -11.77
C LEU A 465 -27.20 15.44 -13.20
N CYS A 466 -27.35 16.35 -14.16
CA CYS A 466 -26.87 16.10 -15.51
C CYS A 466 -26.15 17.30 -16.13
N THR A 467 -25.19 17.01 -17.01
CA THR A 467 -24.43 17.99 -17.79
C THR A 467 -24.60 17.72 -19.28
N ASP A 468 -23.98 18.55 -20.12
CA ASP A 468 -23.84 18.24 -21.54
C ASP A 468 -23.19 16.86 -21.79
N ALA A 469 -23.28 16.42 -23.05
CA ALA A 469 -22.84 15.09 -23.45
C ALA A 469 -21.31 14.94 -23.53
N ALA A 470 -20.51 15.99 -23.35
CA ALA A 470 -19.06 15.85 -23.41
C ALA A 470 -18.53 14.96 -22.27
N ALA A 471 -19.21 14.95 -21.12
CA ALA A 471 -18.92 14.03 -20.02
C ALA A 471 -19.59 12.65 -20.14
N SER A 472 -20.36 12.36 -21.19
CA SER A 472 -21.01 11.04 -21.35
C SER A 472 -20.21 10.07 -22.22
N ILE A 473 -19.17 10.57 -22.90
CA ILE A 473 -18.28 9.79 -23.78
C ILE A 473 -17.21 9.03 -22.99
N SER A 474 -16.97 9.42 -21.74
CA SER A 474 -16.07 8.77 -20.77
C SER A 474 -16.67 7.46 -20.22
N CYS A 475 -17.36 6.70 -21.04
CA CYS A 475 -18.01 5.48 -20.60
C CYS A 475 -16.99 4.32 -20.52
N LEU A 476 -17.19 3.39 -19.59
CA LEU A 476 -16.32 2.23 -19.31
C LEU A 476 -15.03 2.61 -18.57
N GLY A 477 -15.07 2.57 -17.23
CA GLY A 477 -13.94 2.79 -16.33
C GLY A 477 -14.03 4.08 -15.51
N ASP A 478 -14.68 5.12 -16.05
CA ASP A 478 -14.70 6.45 -15.41
C ASP A 478 -15.88 6.66 -14.44
N SER A 479 -16.63 5.59 -14.14
CA SER A 479 -17.65 5.60 -13.10
C SER A 479 -17.03 6.00 -11.77
N GLY A 480 -17.61 6.99 -11.10
CA GLY A 480 -17.09 7.54 -9.85
C GLY A 480 -16.15 8.72 -10.02
N ALA A 481 -15.88 9.14 -11.26
CA ALA A 481 -15.22 10.41 -11.55
C ALA A 481 -15.94 11.58 -10.82
N PRO A 482 -15.20 12.43 -10.08
CA PRO A 482 -15.79 13.55 -9.36
C PRO A 482 -16.24 14.67 -10.29
N LEU A 483 -17.44 15.18 -10.04
CA LEU A 483 -17.94 16.45 -10.54
C LEU A 483 -17.74 17.54 -9.48
N MET A 484 -16.86 18.48 -9.75
CA MET A 484 -16.41 19.51 -8.80
C MET A 484 -16.91 20.90 -9.19
N CYS A 485 -17.17 21.73 -8.19
CA CYS A 485 -17.47 23.15 -8.34
C CYS A 485 -16.47 23.99 -7.54
N GLU A 486 -15.79 24.92 -8.20
CA GLU A 486 -14.89 25.87 -7.55
C GLU A 486 -15.68 27.10 -7.07
N LYS A 487 -15.46 27.47 -5.81
CA LYS A 487 -16.00 28.69 -5.21
C LYS A 487 -14.96 29.29 -4.27
N ASN A 488 -14.43 30.46 -4.64
CA ASN A 488 -13.45 31.21 -3.86
C ASN A 488 -12.16 30.41 -3.59
N GLY A 489 -11.66 29.70 -4.60
CA GLY A 489 -10.44 28.88 -4.50
C GLY A 489 -10.62 27.53 -3.80
N VAL A 490 -11.85 27.17 -3.43
CA VAL A 490 -12.17 25.88 -2.79
C VAL A 490 -13.04 25.06 -3.72
N TYR A 491 -12.65 23.80 -3.94
CA TYR A 491 -13.39 22.83 -4.72
C TYR A 491 -14.35 22.04 -3.84
N TYR A 492 -15.62 21.99 -4.26
CA TYR A 492 -16.68 21.25 -3.63
C TYR A 492 -17.09 20.07 -4.50
N LEU A 493 -17.19 18.88 -3.90
CA LEU A 493 -17.76 17.70 -4.55
C LEU A 493 -19.28 17.88 -4.71
N VAL A 494 -19.74 17.97 -5.96
CA VAL A 494 -21.15 18.20 -6.29
C VAL A 494 -21.81 16.91 -6.79
N GLY A 495 -21.06 16.07 -7.50
CA GLY A 495 -21.56 14.80 -8.00
C GLY A 495 -20.48 13.76 -8.27
N LEU A 496 -20.91 12.53 -8.52
CA LEU A 496 -20.05 11.42 -8.95
C LEU A 496 -20.64 10.83 -10.22
N THR A 497 -19.81 10.59 -11.24
CA THR A 497 -20.25 9.92 -12.46
C THR A 497 -20.88 8.59 -12.10
N THR A 498 -22.13 8.40 -12.48
CA THR A 498 -22.91 7.23 -12.12
C THR A 498 -23.09 6.37 -13.37
N TRP A 499 -24.30 5.94 -13.66
CA TRP A 499 -24.68 5.21 -14.85
C TRP A 499 -24.73 6.12 -16.09
N GLY A 500 -24.49 5.50 -17.25
CA GLY A 500 -24.59 6.11 -18.56
C GLY A 500 -25.28 5.17 -19.54
N GLY A 501 -25.32 5.56 -20.82
CA GLY A 501 -25.94 4.72 -21.84
C GLY A 501 -25.01 3.57 -22.20
N LYS A 502 -25.57 2.38 -22.49
CA LYS A 502 -24.78 1.16 -22.75
C LYS A 502 -23.82 1.29 -23.94
N LYS A 503 -24.03 2.27 -24.81
CA LYS A 503 -23.23 2.55 -26.01
C LYS A 503 -22.56 3.91 -25.96
N CYS A 504 -22.50 4.54 -24.77
CA CYS A 504 -21.80 5.80 -24.59
C CYS A 504 -22.33 6.89 -25.52
N GLU A 505 -23.66 6.97 -25.63
CA GLU A 505 -24.29 7.74 -26.68
C GLU A 505 -23.83 9.20 -26.64
N PRO A 506 -23.11 9.69 -27.67
CA PRO A 506 -22.37 10.96 -27.65
C PRO A 506 -23.26 12.21 -27.60
N ARG A 507 -24.58 12.02 -27.67
CA ARG A 507 -25.60 13.08 -27.64
C ARG A 507 -26.47 13.03 -26.39
N LYS A 508 -26.31 12.02 -25.53
CA LYS A 508 -27.08 11.94 -24.28
C LYS A 508 -26.38 12.74 -23.19
N PRO A 509 -27.13 13.47 -22.35
CA PRO A 509 -26.59 14.14 -21.17
C PRO A 509 -25.81 13.18 -20.28
N ALA A 510 -24.65 13.60 -19.78
CA ALA A 510 -23.92 12.85 -18.75
C ALA A 510 -24.66 12.93 -17.41
N VAL A 511 -24.66 11.86 -16.62
CA VAL A 511 -25.43 11.79 -15.36
C VAL A 511 -24.52 11.54 -14.18
N PHE A 512 -24.83 12.23 -13.08
CA PHE A 512 -24.08 12.17 -11.84
C PHE A 512 -25.03 11.95 -10.66
N THR A 513 -24.59 11.16 -9.68
CA THR A 513 -25.24 11.09 -8.37
C THR A 513 -25.09 12.45 -7.69
N ARG A 514 -26.18 13.04 -7.19
CA ARG A 514 -26.16 14.31 -6.46
C ARG A 514 -25.69 14.11 -5.03
N VAL A 515 -24.45 14.48 -4.72
CA VAL A 515 -23.85 14.23 -3.39
C VAL A 515 -24.64 14.92 -2.26
N SER A 516 -25.16 16.13 -2.50
CA SER A 516 -25.96 16.85 -1.51
C SER A 516 -27.27 16.17 -1.13
N ALA A 517 -27.85 15.33 -2.00
CA ALA A 517 -29.06 14.57 -1.70
C ALA A 517 -28.83 13.50 -0.64
N TYR A 518 -27.59 13.05 -0.48
CA TYR A 518 -27.19 11.97 0.45
C TYR A 518 -26.35 12.48 1.61
N TYR A 519 -26.25 13.81 1.79
CA TYR A 519 -25.39 14.42 2.81
C TYR A 519 -25.65 13.86 4.22
N SER A 520 -26.92 13.76 4.62
CA SER A 520 -27.28 13.22 5.95
C SER A 520 -26.82 11.78 6.13
N TRP A 521 -26.93 10.94 5.10
CA TRP A 521 -26.47 9.55 5.13
C TRP A 521 -24.95 9.49 5.22
N ILE A 522 -24.23 10.27 4.39
CA ILE A 522 -22.75 10.36 4.40
C ILE A 522 -22.24 10.78 5.80
N GLN A 523 -22.90 11.76 6.43
CA GLN A 523 -22.51 12.25 7.75
C GLN A 523 -22.60 11.19 8.86
N THR A 524 -23.45 10.17 8.72
CA THR A 524 -23.53 9.07 9.71
C THR A 524 -22.25 8.26 9.80
N PHE A 525 -21.43 8.25 8.75
CA PHE A 525 -20.14 7.57 8.72
C PHE A 525 -19.01 8.47 9.18
N ILE A 526 -19.02 9.74 8.76
CA ILE A 526 -17.94 10.68 9.09
C ILE A 526 -17.98 11.11 10.56
N ARG A 527 -19.17 11.29 11.16
CA ARG A 527 -19.29 11.77 12.55
C ARG A 527 -19.04 10.70 13.61
N ASN A 528 -19.11 9.43 13.23
CA ASN A 528 -18.89 8.28 14.11
C ASN A 528 -17.53 7.61 13.86
N ALA A 529 -16.66 8.25 13.05
CA ALA A 529 -15.37 7.71 12.62
C ALA A 529 -14.20 8.31 13.40
#